data_AF-A0A9E3FF24-F1
#
_entry.id   AF-A0A9E3FF24-F1
#
_cell.length_a   1.000
_cell.length_b   1.000
_cell.length_c   1.000
_cell.angle_alpha   90.00
_cell.angle_beta   90.00
_cell.angle_gamma   90.00
#
_symmetry.space_group_name_H-M   'P 1'
#
loop_
_entity.id
_entity.type
_entity.pdbx_description
1 polymer ?
#
loop_
_entity_poly.entity_id
_entity_poly.type
_entity_poly.pdbx_seq_one_letter_code
_entity_poly.pdbx_strand_id
1 'polypeptide(L)'
;MSQTLHSFSPLPRRLLNFALFALATFACVAGSAGAAAAQTQGSPDLVISQVYTRGGEAGATYRNDYVEIFNRGSFAVNLIDYTLQVLVVVPAQPGFPGGLTPLNLRFVSSRGNIPLDPGKYVLYQFGSSGNNGAPLPVTPDSDSSTPVNANLPSTAGRVALVKGFPAQAYVQYGCAPGIDPALADFVSYGSATCAEGGGVLPAPTVTTALVRFNEGCDDTDNNISDLGPLTPNPRNMSSPAHPCIRAVPPSFFSISGPGLSPSEGTAAEVTVTRSGDTSTPASVQYATSNDTATDSSDYTTALGTLNFAPGETTKTFRVLITDDVRPEGDERVTLSLNYPTGGAGLGLRHISTLVILDNDAGTQPNPIDQTDFFVQQHYADFLSRQPDTDGFNFWKNEIDQCGADAQCREVKRVNVSAAFFLSIEFRDSGFFAYRAYKASFPDSGSRLRGFPLYRELWHDQQRIGQGVVVGQGNWQAQLAANRQAYALEFVQRPEFFIRYPQFLRPDQFVDNLNANAGNPLSQAERDQQVANLTASNNAAGRAAVLTAVIEDADFTNAEFNRAFVLAEYFGYLRRNPFDTPDTNFTGFDFWLGKLNQFNGNYIQAEMVKAFISSDEYRKRFVQ
;
A
#
# COMPACT_ATOMS: atom_id res chain seq x y z
N MET A 1 -17.15 27.69 -29.02
CA MET A 1 -16.80 28.69 -30.06
C MET A 1 -15.33 28.53 -30.42
N SER A 2 -14.96 28.62 -31.69
CA SER A 2 -13.56 28.51 -32.12
C SER A 2 -12.84 29.84 -31.97
N GLN A 3 -11.76 29.89 -31.19
CA GLN A 3 -10.71 30.91 -31.33
C GLN A 3 -9.32 30.28 -31.13
N THR A 4 -8.55 30.31 -32.21
CA THR A 4 -7.10 30.12 -32.26
C THR A 4 -6.35 31.07 -31.32
N LEU A 5 -5.36 30.56 -30.60
CA LEU A 5 -4.28 31.38 -30.03
C LEU A 5 -2.91 30.89 -30.53
N HIS A 6 -1.99 31.84 -30.70
CA HIS A 6 -0.81 31.68 -31.52
C HIS A 6 0.37 30.98 -30.85
N SER A 7 1.20 30.38 -31.71
CA SER A 7 2.56 29.91 -31.47
C SER A 7 3.46 30.91 -30.74
N PHE A 8 4.21 30.43 -29.75
CA PHE A 8 5.43 31.08 -29.27
C PHE A 8 6.68 30.40 -29.84
N SER A 9 7.58 31.19 -30.42
CA SER A 9 8.93 30.74 -30.83
C SER A 9 9.97 31.01 -29.72
N PRO A 10 11.02 30.19 -29.60
CA PRO A 10 11.99 30.30 -28.51
C PRO A 10 13.11 31.32 -28.77
N LEU A 11 13.69 31.85 -27.69
CA LEU A 11 14.88 32.72 -27.69
C LEU A 11 15.97 32.15 -26.74
N PRO A 12 17.26 32.52 -26.90
CA PRO A 12 18.23 31.52 -27.35
C PRO A 12 19.25 31.04 -26.30
N ARG A 13 19.89 29.90 -26.63
CA ARG A 13 21.12 29.41 -26.01
C ARG A 13 22.23 30.48 -26.07
N ARG A 14 22.99 30.64 -24.99
CA ARG A 14 24.39 31.12 -25.04
C ARG A 14 25.32 30.20 -24.25
N LEU A 15 26.49 29.97 -24.83
CA LEU A 15 27.57 29.15 -24.29
C LEU A 15 28.28 29.85 -23.14
N LEU A 16 28.83 29.07 -22.20
CA LEU A 16 30.12 29.33 -21.59
C LEU A 16 30.91 28.01 -21.53
N ASN A 17 32.23 28.06 -21.73
CA ASN A 17 33.11 26.91 -21.86
C ASN A 17 34.45 27.22 -21.14
N PHE A 18 35.27 26.19 -20.87
CA PHE A 18 36.55 26.19 -20.10
C PHE A 18 36.38 26.23 -18.55
N ALA A 19 37.22 25.54 -17.75
CA ALA A 19 38.53 24.94 -18.01
C ALA A 19 38.76 23.53 -17.37
N LEU A 20 39.97 22.97 -17.56
CA LEU A 20 40.37 21.55 -17.40
C LEU A 20 41.12 21.19 -16.09
N PHE A 21 41.34 19.86 -15.92
CA PHE A 21 42.24 19.13 -15.01
C PHE A 21 41.78 18.96 -13.55
N ALA A 22 42.02 17.82 -12.87
CA ALA A 22 43.08 16.81 -13.09
C ALA A 22 42.63 15.33 -13.02
N LEU A 23 43.48 14.44 -13.55
CA LEU A 23 43.35 12.97 -13.46
C LEU A 23 43.63 12.45 -12.04
N ALA A 24 42.88 11.43 -11.62
CA ALA A 24 43.32 10.44 -10.64
C ALA A 24 42.85 9.05 -11.08
N THR A 25 43.75 8.24 -11.64
CA THR A 25 43.48 6.84 -12.00
C THR A 25 43.54 5.95 -10.76
N PHE A 26 42.42 5.36 -10.37
CA PHE A 26 42.41 4.20 -9.46
C PHE A 26 41.91 2.97 -10.22
N ALA A 27 42.84 2.06 -10.53
CA ALA A 27 42.51 0.75 -11.06
C ALA A 27 42.19 -0.19 -9.88
N CYS A 28 40.93 -0.53 -9.70
CA CYS A 28 40.52 -1.66 -8.86
C CYS A 28 40.01 -2.79 -9.76
N VAL A 29 40.57 -3.98 -9.55
CA VAL A 29 40.18 -5.20 -10.26
C VAL A 29 38.79 -5.62 -9.78
N ALA A 30 37.82 -5.63 -10.69
CA ALA A 30 36.48 -6.11 -10.40
C ALA A 30 36.48 -7.66 -10.34
N GLY A 31 36.75 -8.20 -9.16
CA GLY A 31 36.36 -9.57 -8.82
C GLY A 31 34.85 -9.63 -8.62
N SER A 32 34.16 -10.48 -9.40
CA SER A 32 32.71 -10.63 -9.34
C SER A 32 32.26 -11.33 -8.05
N ALA A 33 31.70 -10.58 -7.11
CA ALA A 33 30.85 -11.10 -6.04
C ALA A 33 29.39 -10.72 -6.35
N GLY A 34 28.50 -11.71 -6.42
CA GLY A 34 27.08 -11.48 -6.65
C GLY A 34 26.45 -10.76 -5.45
N ALA A 35 25.73 -9.67 -5.69
CA ALA A 35 24.98 -8.98 -4.65
C ALA A 35 23.82 -9.86 -4.15
N ALA A 36 23.67 -9.97 -2.83
CA ALA A 36 22.54 -10.67 -2.20
C ALA A 36 21.23 -9.91 -2.45
N ALA A 37 20.11 -10.64 -2.48
CA ALA A 37 18.78 -10.07 -2.69
C ALA A 37 18.12 -9.74 -1.34
N ALA A 38 17.67 -8.49 -1.17
CA ALA A 38 16.91 -8.07 0.00
C ALA A 38 15.48 -8.65 -0.01
N GLN A 39 14.93 -8.89 1.19
CA GLN A 39 13.56 -9.36 1.39
C GLN A 39 12.83 -8.45 2.39
N THR A 40 11.50 -8.42 2.28
CA THR A 40 10.49 -8.07 3.28
C THR A 40 9.19 -8.76 2.80
N GLN A 41 8.24 -9.24 3.59
CA GLN A 41 8.23 -9.63 5.00
C GLN A 41 7.23 -10.80 5.12
N GLY A 42 7.51 -11.82 5.93
CA GLY A 42 6.53 -12.80 6.39
C GLY A 42 6.48 -12.80 7.92
N SER A 43 5.29 -12.93 8.51
CA SER A 43 5.02 -12.99 9.96
C SER A 43 5.96 -12.15 10.87
N PRO A 44 5.64 -10.88 11.18
CA PRO A 44 6.49 -9.98 12.01
C PRO A 44 6.68 -10.42 13.48
N ASP A 45 6.14 -11.60 13.85
CA ASP A 45 6.06 -12.11 15.20
C ASP A 45 7.13 -13.17 15.54
N LEU A 46 7.66 -13.95 14.57
CA LEU A 46 8.63 -15.03 14.85
C LEU A 46 9.96 -14.82 14.13
N VAL A 47 11.06 -14.94 14.87
CA VAL A 47 12.44 -14.82 14.35
C VAL A 47 13.35 -15.93 14.87
N ILE A 48 14.36 -16.29 14.09
CA ILE A 48 15.53 -17.06 14.51
C ILE A 48 16.38 -16.13 15.37
N SER A 49 16.43 -16.39 16.68
CA SER A 49 17.17 -15.55 17.63
C SER A 49 18.62 -15.99 17.81
N GLN A 50 18.93 -17.28 17.69
CA GLN A 50 20.30 -17.79 17.78
C GLN A 50 20.57 -18.99 16.86
N VAL A 51 21.79 -19.06 16.31
CA VAL A 51 22.33 -20.23 15.62
C VAL A 51 23.72 -20.54 16.17
N TYR A 52 23.85 -21.65 16.90
CA TYR A 52 25.12 -22.16 17.40
C TYR A 52 25.52 -23.42 16.64
N THR A 53 26.78 -23.43 16.21
CA THR A 53 27.37 -24.51 15.41
C THR A 53 28.68 -24.95 16.05
N ARG A 54 29.23 -26.09 15.63
CA ARG A 54 30.52 -26.62 16.07
C ARG A 54 30.52 -27.14 17.52
N GLY A 55 29.34 -27.51 18.01
CA GLY A 55 29.19 -28.19 19.28
C GLY A 55 30.03 -29.46 19.33
N GLY A 56 30.70 -29.68 20.47
CA GLY A 56 31.52 -30.87 20.69
C GLY A 56 32.92 -30.84 20.06
N GLU A 57 33.26 -29.82 19.25
CA GLU A 57 34.64 -29.56 18.80
C GLU A 57 35.56 -29.13 19.96
N ALA A 58 36.88 -29.26 19.80
CA ALA A 58 37.83 -28.87 20.83
C ALA A 58 37.73 -27.36 21.14
N GLY A 59 37.48 -27.03 22.41
CA GLY A 59 37.24 -25.65 22.86
C GLY A 59 35.81 -25.13 22.66
N ALA A 60 34.86 -25.97 22.26
CA ALA A 60 33.46 -25.58 22.13
C ALA A 60 32.85 -25.14 23.48
N THR A 61 32.03 -24.08 23.46
CA THR A 61 31.23 -23.65 24.63
C THR A 61 30.23 -24.74 25.02
N TYR A 62 29.49 -25.27 24.05
CA TYR A 62 28.49 -26.32 24.27
C TYR A 62 28.78 -27.58 23.47
N ARG A 63 28.22 -28.70 23.92
CA ARG A 63 28.39 -30.01 23.29
C ARG A 63 27.56 -30.16 22.03
N ASN A 64 26.37 -29.59 21.98
CA ASN A 64 25.46 -29.76 20.86
C ASN A 64 25.27 -28.46 20.09
N ASP A 65 25.10 -28.59 18.77
CA ASP A 65 24.59 -27.52 17.92
C ASP A 65 23.14 -27.18 18.31
N TYR A 66 22.70 -25.94 18.07
CA TYR A 66 21.30 -25.56 18.29
C TYR A 66 20.84 -24.41 17.38
N VAL A 67 19.52 -24.37 17.16
CA VAL A 67 18.79 -23.20 16.65
C VAL A 67 17.77 -22.78 17.70
N GLU A 68 17.70 -21.49 17.97
CA GLU A 68 16.71 -20.87 18.85
C GLU A 68 15.77 -19.99 18.02
N ILE A 69 14.46 -20.09 18.28
CA ILE A 69 13.43 -19.24 17.68
C ILE A 69 12.75 -18.45 18.81
N PHE A 70 12.34 -17.23 18.52
CA PHE A 70 11.79 -16.27 19.48
C PHE A 70 10.52 -15.61 18.93
N ASN A 71 9.53 -15.42 19.81
CA ASN A 71 8.34 -14.63 19.51
C ASN A 71 8.54 -13.17 19.91
N ARG A 72 8.87 -12.31 18.94
CA ARG A 72 8.96 -10.84 19.08
C ARG A 72 7.59 -10.14 18.98
N GLY A 73 6.55 -10.89 18.64
CA GLY A 73 5.18 -10.44 18.46
C GLY A 73 4.43 -10.07 19.73
N SER A 74 3.19 -9.59 19.56
CA SER A 74 2.29 -9.23 20.68
C SER A 74 1.25 -10.30 21.01
N PHE A 75 1.19 -11.39 20.24
CA PHE A 75 0.26 -12.50 20.44
C PHE A 75 1.02 -13.85 20.45
N ALA A 76 0.42 -14.87 21.05
CA ALA A 76 0.99 -16.21 21.02
C ALA A 76 0.92 -16.80 19.60
N VAL A 77 2.02 -17.36 19.12
CA VAL A 77 2.10 -17.98 17.79
C VAL A 77 2.17 -19.50 17.94
N ASN A 78 1.38 -20.23 17.15
CA ASN A 78 1.35 -21.68 17.20
C ASN A 78 2.43 -22.27 16.28
N LEU A 79 3.47 -22.89 16.85
CA LEU A 79 4.59 -23.40 16.07
C LEU A 79 4.20 -24.55 15.13
N ILE A 80 3.11 -25.29 15.37
CA ILE A 80 2.67 -26.36 14.45
C ILE A 80 2.36 -25.86 13.02
N ASP A 81 2.13 -24.54 12.88
CA ASP A 81 1.88 -23.86 11.61
C ASP A 81 3.17 -23.52 10.87
N TYR A 82 4.34 -23.92 11.37
CA TYR A 82 5.67 -23.64 10.81
C TYR A 82 6.52 -24.90 10.58
N THR A 83 7.50 -24.75 9.70
CA THR A 83 8.58 -25.69 9.38
C THR A 83 9.91 -24.98 9.58
N LEU A 84 10.81 -25.57 10.37
CA LEU A 84 12.21 -25.15 10.44
C LEU A 84 13.01 -25.91 9.40
N GLN A 85 13.57 -25.20 8.43
CA GLN A 85 14.41 -25.79 7.39
C GLN A 85 15.87 -25.46 7.66
N VAL A 86 16.75 -26.45 7.61
CA VAL A 86 18.19 -26.28 7.84
C VAL A 86 19.03 -27.10 6.85
N LEU A 87 20.26 -26.66 6.63
CA LEU A 87 21.31 -27.54 6.11
C LEU A 87 21.97 -28.28 7.30
N VAL A 88 22.13 -29.59 7.19
CA VAL A 88 22.89 -30.41 8.14
C VAL A 88 23.99 -31.20 7.46
N VAL A 89 25.06 -31.50 8.20
CA VAL A 89 26.11 -32.44 7.82
C VAL A 89 25.71 -33.82 8.33
N VAL A 90 25.45 -34.73 7.41
CA VAL A 90 25.17 -36.15 7.71
C VAL A 90 26.46 -36.96 7.53
N PRO A 91 26.89 -37.77 8.52
CA PRO A 91 28.08 -38.61 8.38
C PRO A 91 27.89 -39.68 7.31
N ALA A 92 28.97 -40.07 6.64
CA ALA A 92 28.94 -41.18 5.68
C ALA A 92 28.49 -42.48 6.35
N GLN A 93 27.64 -43.25 5.67
CA GLN A 93 27.12 -44.54 6.10
C GLN A 93 27.26 -45.57 4.95
N PRO A 94 27.21 -46.88 5.20
CA PRO A 94 27.21 -47.86 4.12
C PRO A 94 26.07 -47.60 3.12
N GLY A 95 26.43 -47.23 1.88
CA GLY A 95 25.47 -46.87 0.83
C GLY A 95 25.07 -45.39 0.77
N PHE A 96 25.53 -44.53 1.69
CA PHE A 96 25.29 -43.09 1.66
C PHE A 96 26.60 -42.31 1.86
N PRO A 97 27.06 -41.50 0.88
CA PRO A 97 28.39 -40.88 0.91
C PRO A 97 28.58 -39.83 2.01
N GLY A 98 27.51 -39.43 2.71
CA GLY A 98 27.53 -38.33 3.66
C GLY A 98 27.57 -36.96 2.97
N GLY A 99 27.51 -35.89 3.75
CA GLY A 99 27.64 -34.52 3.28
C GLY A 99 26.46 -33.62 3.65
N LEU A 100 26.40 -32.44 2.99
CA LEU A 100 25.37 -31.43 3.23
C LEU A 100 24.01 -31.91 2.71
N THR A 101 23.04 -31.99 3.61
CA THR A 101 21.69 -32.48 3.35
C THR A 101 20.66 -31.47 3.86
N PRO A 102 19.70 -31.02 3.02
CA PRO A 102 18.55 -30.25 3.48
C PRO A 102 17.67 -31.09 4.43
N LEU A 103 17.26 -30.50 5.54
CA LEU A 103 16.38 -31.14 6.53
C LEU A 103 15.22 -30.19 6.87
N ASN A 104 14.00 -30.68 6.70
CA ASN A 104 12.77 -29.97 7.03
C ASN A 104 12.18 -30.54 8.32
N LEU A 105 12.26 -29.78 9.40
CA LEU A 105 11.76 -30.13 10.72
C LEU A 105 10.35 -29.59 10.90
N ARG A 106 9.39 -30.49 11.13
CA ARG A 106 8.04 -30.13 11.52
C ARG A 106 7.93 -30.15 13.04
N PHE A 107 7.41 -29.08 13.60
CA PHE A 107 7.03 -28.99 15.00
C PHE A 107 5.75 -29.82 15.21
N VAL A 108 5.76 -30.76 16.17
CA VAL A 108 4.63 -31.69 16.39
C VAL A 108 4.33 -31.87 17.87
N SER A 109 3.05 -31.91 18.23
CA SER A 109 2.60 -32.03 19.62
C SER A 109 1.41 -32.98 19.70
N SER A 110 1.38 -33.82 20.73
CA SER A 110 0.24 -34.70 21.03
C SER A 110 -1.04 -33.95 21.39
N ARG A 111 -0.95 -32.63 21.65
CA ARG A 111 -2.08 -31.74 21.93
C ARG A 111 -2.62 -31.02 20.68
N GLY A 112 -1.98 -31.20 19.52
CA GLY A 112 -2.36 -30.53 18.27
C GLY A 112 -1.98 -29.04 18.18
N ASN A 113 -1.38 -28.48 19.22
CA ASN A 113 -0.83 -27.12 19.23
C ASN A 113 0.47 -27.03 20.05
N ILE A 114 1.23 -25.98 19.76
CA ILE A 114 2.50 -25.61 20.38
C ILE A 114 2.52 -24.08 20.49
N PRO A 115 1.79 -23.47 21.44
CA PRO A 115 1.75 -22.03 21.59
C PRO A 115 3.08 -21.51 22.14
N LEU A 116 3.72 -20.60 21.41
CA LEU A 116 4.85 -19.80 21.87
C LEU A 116 4.34 -18.40 22.22
N ASP A 117 4.24 -18.08 23.51
CA ASP A 117 3.74 -16.79 23.99
C ASP A 117 4.65 -15.60 23.61
N PRO A 118 4.15 -14.35 23.64
CA PRO A 118 4.97 -13.15 23.43
C PRO A 118 6.21 -13.09 24.31
N GLY A 119 7.35 -12.79 23.72
CA GLY A 119 8.64 -12.73 24.40
C GLY A 119 9.21 -14.09 24.81
N LYS A 120 8.67 -15.22 24.34
CA LYS A 120 9.18 -16.56 24.63
C LYS A 120 10.08 -17.12 23.53
N TYR A 121 10.91 -18.07 23.94
CA TYR A 121 11.88 -18.78 23.11
C TYR A 121 11.46 -20.25 22.91
N VAL A 122 11.98 -20.89 21.87
CA VAL A 122 11.97 -22.34 21.71
C VAL A 122 13.34 -22.81 21.22
N LEU A 123 13.86 -23.87 21.81
CA LEU A 123 15.22 -24.36 21.57
C LEU A 123 15.26 -25.72 20.89
N TYR A 124 15.75 -25.76 19.65
CA TYR A 124 15.94 -26.99 18.88
C TYR A 124 17.41 -27.42 18.89
N GLN A 125 17.68 -28.55 19.55
CA GLN A 125 19.01 -29.15 19.65
C GLN A 125 19.28 -30.08 18.45
N PHE A 126 20.50 -29.97 17.92
CA PHE A 126 21.04 -30.77 16.83
C PHE A 126 22.14 -31.73 17.35
N GLY A 127 22.89 -32.34 16.43
CA GLY A 127 23.97 -33.27 16.71
C GLY A 127 25.18 -32.64 17.43
N SER A 128 26.26 -33.41 17.50
CA SER A 128 27.52 -33.02 18.12
C SER A 128 28.69 -33.58 17.34
N SER A 129 29.78 -32.81 17.23
CA SER A 129 31.04 -33.24 16.63
C SER A 129 31.97 -33.96 17.63
N GLY A 130 31.56 -34.12 18.89
CA GLY A 130 32.37 -34.78 19.93
C GLY A 130 31.78 -34.72 21.34
N ASN A 131 32.64 -34.78 22.36
CA ASN A 131 32.23 -34.75 23.77
C ASN A 131 32.67 -33.46 24.52
N ASN A 132 33.33 -32.54 23.82
CA ASN A 132 33.80 -31.28 24.39
C ASN A 132 32.63 -30.31 24.65
N GLY A 133 32.88 -29.26 25.43
CA GLY A 133 31.87 -28.28 25.82
C GLY A 133 30.88 -28.79 26.88
N ALA A 134 30.17 -27.84 27.48
CA ALA A 134 29.14 -28.13 28.46
C ALA A 134 27.86 -28.69 27.79
N PRO A 135 27.01 -29.46 28.50
CA PRO A 135 25.61 -29.62 28.11
C PRO A 135 24.93 -28.26 27.95
N LEU A 136 23.86 -28.18 27.16
CA LEU A 136 23.05 -26.97 27.10
C LEU A 136 22.48 -26.64 28.51
N PRO A 137 22.50 -25.36 28.94
CA PRO A 137 22.11 -24.94 30.29
C PRO A 137 20.60 -25.05 30.55
N VAL A 138 19.80 -25.17 29.47
CA VAL A 138 18.36 -25.40 29.51
C VAL A 138 18.03 -26.65 28.70
N THR A 139 17.00 -27.38 29.12
CA THR A 139 16.50 -28.55 28.37
C THR A 139 15.93 -28.08 27.02
N PRO A 140 16.35 -28.66 25.87
CA PRO A 140 15.75 -28.35 24.58
C PRO A 140 14.25 -28.67 24.55
N ASP A 141 13.49 -27.89 23.78
CA ASP A 141 12.05 -28.08 23.61
C ASP A 141 11.79 -29.16 22.53
N SER A 142 12.29 -30.38 22.77
CA SER A 142 12.27 -31.46 21.78
C SER A 142 10.87 -32.09 21.65
N ASP A 143 10.07 -31.57 20.73
CA ASP A 143 8.75 -32.10 20.38
C ASP A 143 8.72 -32.85 19.03
N SER A 144 9.73 -32.64 18.17
CA SER A 144 9.94 -33.40 16.94
C SER A 144 10.04 -34.92 17.20
N SER A 145 9.43 -35.74 16.34
CA SER A 145 9.26 -37.20 16.55
C SER A 145 10.53 -38.06 16.67
N THR A 146 11.71 -37.49 16.43
CA THR A 146 13.03 -38.14 16.57
C THR A 146 14.10 -37.08 16.87
N PRO A 147 15.02 -37.29 17.84
CA PRO A 147 16.17 -36.42 18.02
C PRO A 147 17.02 -36.31 16.75
N VAL A 148 17.34 -35.08 16.33
CA VAL A 148 18.12 -34.83 15.11
C VAL A 148 19.61 -35.05 15.40
N ASN A 149 20.08 -36.27 15.19
CA ASN A 149 21.50 -36.62 15.34
C ASN A 149 22.30 -36.28 14.07
N ALA A 150 22.24 -35.01 13.65
CA ALA A 150 22.99 -34.45 12.54
C ALA A 150 23.45 -33.04 12.89
N ASN A 151 24.66 -32.66 12.46
CA ASN A 151 25.33 -31.44 12.92
C ASN A 151 25.02 -30.29 11.96
N LEU A 152 25.02 -29.05 12.45
CA LEU A 152 24.97 -27.88 11.60
C LEU A 152 26.34 -27.65 10.93
N PRO A 153 26.39 -27.16 9.68
CA PRO A 153 27.64 -26.95 8.97
C PRO A 153 28.47 -25.83 9.59
N SER A 154 29.78 -26.05 9.70
CA SER A 154 30.74 -25.18 10.37
C SER A 154 31.32 -24.05 9.51
N THR A 155 31.06 -24.05 8.20
CA THR A 155 31.72 -23.15 7.21
C THR A 155 30.77 -22.46 6.23
N ALA A 156 29.57 -23.01 6.00
CA ALA A 156 28.52 -22.40 5.20
C ALA A 156 27.17 -23.00 5.60
N GLY A 157 26.25 -22.19 6.12
CA GLY A 157 24.95 -22.67 6.59
C GLY A 157 23.81 -21.73 6.30
N ARG A 158 22.60 -22.29 6.38
CA ARG A 158 21.31 -21.64 6.13
C ARG A 158 20.27 -22.24 7.06
N VAL A 159 19.46 -21.39 7.64
CA VAL A 159 18.35 -21.70 8.55
C VAL A 159 17.17 -20.86 8.08
N ALA A 160 16.03 -21.48 7.81
CA ALA A 160 14.81 -20.79 7.37
C ALA A 160 13.63 -21.20 8.25
N LEU A 161 12.87 -20.23 8.75
CA LEU A 161 11.60 -20.46 9.41
C LEU A 161 10.46 -20.15 8.44
N VAL A 162 9.63 -21.15 8.13
CA VAL A 162 8.67 -21.04 7.02
C VAL A 162 7.29 -21.54 7.45
N LYS A 163 6.25 -20.77 7.18
CA LYS A 163 4.85 -21.11 7.49
C LYS A 163 4.34 -22.21 6.56
N GLY A 164 3.57 -23.14 7.12
CA GLY A 164 2.97 -24.28 6.43
C GLY A 164 3.84 -25.55 6.39
N PHE A 165 3.22 -26.66 5.98
CA PHE A 165 3.89 -27.94 5.72
C PHE A 165 3.11 -28.74 4.65
N PRO A 166 3.76 -29.23 3.56
CA PRO A 166 5.15 -28.99 3.20
C PRO A 166 5.38 -27.54 2.75
N ALA A 167 6.37 -26.89 3.33
CA ALA A 167 6.78 -25.54 2.95
C ALA A 167 7.68 -25.55 1.71
N GLN A 168 7.76 -24.41 1.01
CA GLN A 168 8.72 -24.20 -0.08
C GLN A 168 10.16 -24.33 0.44
N ALA A 169 11.04 -25.06 -0.27
CA ALA A 169 12.34 -25.49 0.26
C ALA A 169 13.47 -24.46 0.07
N TYR A 170 13.56 -23.49 0.98
CA TYR A 170 14.52 -22.37 0.95
C TYR A 170 15.98 -22.81 1.09
N VAL A 171 16.26 -23.71 2.02
CA VAL A 171 17.64 -24.20 2.27
C VAL A 171 18.16 -25.14 1.18
N GLN A 172 17.26 -25.69 0.34
CA GLN A 172 17.60 -26.60 -0.76
C GLN A 172 17.99 -25.87 -2.05
N TYR A 173 17.29 -24.80 -2.43
CA TYR A 173 17.36 -24.23 -3.79
C TYR A 173 18.26 -23.00 -3.98
N GLY A 174 19.01 -22.60 -2.96
CA GLY A 174 20.03 -21.55 -3.09
C GLY A 174 19.61 -20.24 -2.42
N CYS A 175 18.46 -19.68 -2.80
CA CYS A 175 17.90 -18.44 -2.22
C CYS A 175 16.39 -18.56 -2.06
N ALA A 176 15.81 -17.65 -1.28
CA ALA A 176 14.40 -17.32 -1.40
C ALA A 176 14.13 -16.52 -2.70
N PRO A 177 13.15 -16.91 -3.54
CA PRO A 177 12.81 -16.15 -4.73
C PRO A 177 11.90 -14.96 -4.38
N GLY A 178 12.52 -13.82 -4.08
CA GLY A 178 11.81 -12.56 -3.83
C GLY A 178 11.03 -12.55 -2.52
N ILE A 179 9.87 -11.89 -2.53
CA ILE A 179 8.98 -11.77 -1.37
C ILE A 179 8.11 -13.02 -1.27
N ASP A 180 8.31 -13.84 -0.23
CA ASP A 180 7.37 -14.90 0.15
C ASP A 180 6.73 -14.58 1.51
N PRO A 181 5.41 -14.34 1.60
CA PRO A 181 4.72 -14.11 2.87
C PRO A 181 4.72 -15.34 3.81
N ALA A 182 5.11 -16.53 3.33
CA ALA A 182 5.30 -17.70 4.18
C ALA A 182 6.71 -17.78 4.82
N LEU A 183 7.73 -17.07 4.33
CA LEU A 183 9.05 -17.04 4.97
C LEU A 183 9.04 -16.06 6.14
N ALA A 184 9.15 -16.57 7.37
CA ALA A 184 9.13 -15.75 8.59
C ALA A 184 10.51 -15.17 8.95
N ASP A 185 11.59 -15.92 8.74
CA ASP A 185 12.97 -15.48 8.98
C ASP A 185 13.93 -16.36 8.17
N PHE A 186 15.05 -15.81 7.72
CA PHE A 186 16.13 -16.54 7.07
C PHE A 186 17.53 -16.10 7.53
N VAL A 187 18.22 -16.96 8.28
CA VAL A 187 19.60 -16.73 8.74
C VAL A 187 20.61 -17.52 7.91
N SER A 188 21.66 -16.85 7.45
CA SER A 188 22.73 -17.42 6.62
C SER A 188 24.12 -17.02 7.12
N TYR A 189 25.12 -17.88 6.92
CA TYR A 189 26.47 -17.60 7.41
C TYR A 189 27.59 -18.32 6.66
N GLY A 190 28.81 -17.80 6.82
CA GLY A 190 30.04 -18.34 6.27
C GLY A 190 30.15 -18.09 4.76
N SER A 191 30.45 -19.15 4.01
CA SER A 191 30.49 -19.12 2.53
C SER A 191 29.14 -19.49 1.88
N ALA A 192 28.03 -19.22 2.56
CA ALA A 192 26.70 -19.28 1.95
C ALA A 192 26.60 -18.29 0.77
N THR A 193 25.81 -18.64 -0.25
CA THR A 193 25.67 -17.85 -1.50
C THR A 193 24.47 -16.91 -1.49
N CYS A 194 23.82 -16.74 -0.34
CA CYS A 194 22.56 -16.04 -0.15
C CYS A 194 22.45 -15.54 1.29
N ALA A 195 21.71 -14.47 1.50
CA ALA A 195 21.31 -13.99 2.82
C ALA A 195 19.95 -13.29 2.74
N GLU A 196 19.34 -13.09 3.90
CA GLU A 196 18.32 -12.07 4.11
C GLU A 196 19.01 -10.69 4.15
N GLY A 197 18.52 -9.77 3.33
CA GLY A 197 19.03 -8.40 3.27
C GLY A 197 20.39 -8.25 2.57
N GLY A 198 21.30 -7.52 3.20
CA GLY A 198 22.48 -6.92 2.59
C GLY A 198 23.75 -7.78 2.53
N GLY A 199 23.78 -8.96 3.16
CA GLY A 199 24.96 -9.81 3.15
C GLY A 199 24.93 -10.99 4.12
N VAL A 200 25.89 -11.89 3.96
CA VAL A 200 26.04 -13.14 4.74
C VAL A 200 26.85 -12.88 6.01
N LEU A 201 26.43 -13.46 7.14
CA LEU A 201 27.16 -13.36 8.41
C LEU A 201 28.48 -14.15 8.40
N PRO A 202 29.49 -13.78 9.23
CA PRO A 202 30.64 -14.65 9.46
C PRO A 202 30.19 -16.01 10.05
N ALA A 203 30.89 -17.10 9.73
CA ALA A 203 30.61 -18.39 10.35
C ALA A 203 30.94 -18.36 11.86
N PRO A 204 30.13 -18.98 12.74
CA PRO A 204 30.44 -19.06 14.16
C PRO A 204 31.77 -19.76 14.47
N THR A 205 32.42 -19.32 15.53
CA THR A 205 33.56 -20.02 16.13
C THR A 205 33.06 -21.05 17.13
N VAL A 206 33.93 -21.96 17.58
CA VAL A 206 33.59 -22.93 18.65
C VAL A 206 33.08 -22.25 19.95
N THR A 207 33.46 -20.99 20.19
CA THR A 207 33.04 -20.21 21.36
C THR A 207 31.92 -19.19 21.12
N THR A 208 31.42 -19.03 19.88
CA THR A 208 30.39 -18.03 19.53
C THR A 208 29.18 -18.65 18.85
N ALA A 209 28.03 -17.99 18.95
CA ALA A 209 26.84 -18.24 18.16
C ALA A 209 26.56 -16.99 17.31
N LEU A 210 25.78 -17.13 16.24
CA LEU A 210 25.06 -15.98 15.71
C LEU A 210 23.95 -15.68 16.70
N VAL A 211 23.90 -14.46 17.21
CA VAL A 211 22.89 -14.02 18.18
C VAL A 211 22.27 -12.74 17.65
N ARG A 212 20.94 -12.75 17.55
CA ARG A 212 20.13 -11.59 17.17
C ARG A 212 20.13 -10.59 18.33
N PHE A 213 20.36 -9.32 18.03
CA PHE A 213 20.54 -8.26 19.02
C PHE A 213 19.25 -8.03 19.84
N ASN A 214 19.43 -7.37 20.99
CA ASN A 214 18.34 -7.07 21.92
C ASN A 214 17.51 -8.34 22.25
N GLU A 215 18.24 -9.42 22.56
CA GLU A 215 17.71 -10.76 22.87
C GLU A 215 16.87 -11.44 21.77
N GLY A 216 16.70 -10.85 20.59
CA GLY A 216 15.83 -11.30 19.51
C GLY A 216 14.81 -10.24 19.06
N CYS A 217 14.72 -9.09 19.73
CA CYS A 217 13.76 -8.03 19.40
C CYS A 217 14.18 -7.15 18.23
N ASP A 218 15.49 -7.03 17.98
CA ASP A 218 16.02 -6.29 16.85
C ASP A 218 16.00 -7.20 15.62
N ASP A 219 15.18 -6.81 14.64
CA ASP A 219 15.06 -7.51 13.36
C ASP A 219 14.53 -6.51 12.34
N THR A 220 15.29 -6.42 11.25
CA THR A 220 15.27 -5.40 10.21
C THR A 220 15.16 -6.00 8.81
N ASP A 221 14.78 -7.28 8.71
CA ASP A 221 14.82 -8.09 7.49
C ASP A 221 16.23 -8.07 6.83
N ASN A 222 17.30 -8.02 7.65
CA ASN A 222 18.69 -7.92 7.18
C ASN A 222 19.72 -8.48 8.18
N ASN A 223 20.12 -9.73 7.98
CA ASN A 223 21.05 -10.50 8.82
C ASN A 223 22.25 -9.69 9.36
N ILE A 224 22.94 -8.90 8.54
CA ILE A 224 24.15 -8.16 8.94
C ILE A 224 23.88 -6.88 9.77
N SER A 225 22.62 -6.47 9.91
CA SER A 225 22.21 -5.32 10.71
C SER A 225 21.75 -5.70 12.12
N ASP A 226 21.30 -6.93 12.32
CA ASP A 226 20.63 -7.37 13.54
C ASP A 226 21.18 -8.68 14.16
N LEU A 227 22.04 -9.43 13.48
CA LEU A 227 22.77 -10.57 14.04
C LEU A 227 24.28 -10.33 14.10
N GLY A 228 24.94 -10.93 15.09
CA GLY A 228 26.40 -10.93 15.19
C GLY A 228 26.98 -12.14 15.92
N PRO A 229 28.29 -12.43 15.75
CA PRO A 229 28.98 -13.49 16.46
C PRO A 229 29.20 -13.09 17.94
N LEU A 230 28.34 -13.57 18.83
CA LEU A 230 28.36 -13.27 20.28
C LEU A 230 28.46 -14.56 21.11
N THR A 231 28.61 -14.41 22.43
CA THR A 231 28.60 -15.55 23.37
C THR A 231 27.26 -16.30 23.28
N PRO A 232 27.26 -17.63 23.08
CA PRO A 232 26.03 -18.44 23.04
C PRO A 232 25.25 -18.34 24.35
N ASN A 233 23.95 -18.08 24.30
CA ASN A 233 23.08 -17.96 25.47
C ASN A 233 21.71 -18.65 25.22
N PRO A 234 21.66 -19.98 25.07
CA PRO A 234 20.46 -20.71 24.66
C PRO A 234 19.34 -20.65 25.72
N ARG A 235 18.12 -20.35 25.24
CA ARG A 235 16.88 -20.17 26.00
C ARG A 235 15.78 -21.02 25.37
N ASN A 236 14.88 -21.52 26.21
CA ASN A 236 13.80 -22.44 25.87
C ASN A 236 12.43 -21.88 26.29
N MET A 237 11.33 -22.63 26.08
CA MET A 237 9.98 -22.16 26.46
C MET A 237 9.83 -21.86 27.96
N SER A 238 10.59 -22.55 28.81
CA SER A 238 10.60 -22.33 30.27
C SER A 238 11.42 -21.11 30.72
N SER A 239 12.21 -20.51 29.81
CA SER A 239 13.04 -19.34 30.14
C SER A 239 12.17 -18.09 30.42
N PRO A 240 12.67 -17.09 31.18
CA PRO A 240 11.96 -15.84 31.40
C PRO A 240 11.54 -15.19 30.07
N ALA A 241 10.34 -14.61 30.03
CA ALA A 241 9.92 -13.89 28.84
C ALA A 241 10.69 -12.57 28.72
N HIS A 242 11.21 -12.29 27.53
CA HIS A 242 11.77 -11.01 27.16
C HIS A 242 10.74 -10.27 26.27
N PRO A 243 9.83 -9.46 26.84
CA PRO A 243 8.87 -8.73 26.03
C PRO A 243 9.61 -7.68 25.20
N CYS A 244 9.45 -7.73 23.87
CA CYS A 244 9.98 -6.69 23.02
C CYS A 244 9.29 -5.36 23.32
N ILE A 245 9.98 -4.51 24.07
CA ILE A 245 9.71 -3.08 24.07
C ILE A 245 10.04 -2.61 22.66
N ARG A 246 9.04 -2.62 21.76
CA ARG A 246 9.10 -1.83 20.52
C ARG A 246 9.59 -0.45 20.95
N ALA A 247 10.68 0.02 20.34
CA ALA A 247 11.21 1.36 20.60
C ALA A 247 10.02 2.32 20.57
N VAL A 248 9.74 2.96 21.72
CA VAL A 248 8.53 3.76 21.91
C VAL A 248 8.49 4.76 20.76
N PRO A 249 7.46 4.72 19.88
CA PRO A 249 7.48 5.53 18.68
C PRO A 249 7.80 6.98 19.03
N PRO A 250 8.83 7.60 18.41
CA PRO A 250 9.28 8.94 18.79
C PRO A 250 8.14 9.96 18.75
N SER A 251 7.18 9.77 17.84
CA SER A 251 5.91 10.50 17.83
C SER A 251 4.68 9.61 17.66
N PHE A 252 3.51 10.13 18.04
CA PHE A 252 2.22 9.47 17.93
C PHE A 252 1.18 10.36 17.24
N PHE A 253 0.36 9.77 16.35
CA PHE A 253 -0.78 10.45 15.74
C PHE A 253 -2.10 10.18 16.48
N SER A 254 -2.98 11.17 16.61
CA SER A 254 -4.31 11.00 17.22
C SER A 254 -5.33 12.01 16.71
N ILE A 255 -6.61 11.64 16.70
CA ILE A 255 -7.73 12.52 16.38
C ILE A 255 -8.04 13.38 17.61
N SER A 256 -7.81 14.68 17.50
CA SER A 256 -8.01 15.66 18.56
C SER A 256 -9.33 16.41 18.43
N GLY A 257 -9.96 16.70 19.56
CA GLY A 257 -11.16 17.52 19.68
C GLY A 257 -12.14 16.94 20.71
N PRO A 258 -13.00 17.78 21.32
CA PRO A 258 -14.23 17.29 21.96
C PRO A 258 -15.12 16.58 20.91
N GLY A 259 -16.26 16.03 21.33
CA GLY A 259 -17.16 15.27 20.45
C GLY A 259 -17.40 15.97 19.10
N LEU A 260 -17.09 15.28 18.00
CA LEU A 260 -17.28 15.80 16.65
C LEU A 260 -18.75 15.61 16.30
N SER A 261 -19.56 16.65 16.50
CA SER A 261 -21.00 16.62 16.28
C SER A 261 -21.48 17.68 15.26
N PRO A 262 -21.17 17.51 13.96
CA PRO A 262 -21.78 18.34 12.91
C PRO A 262 -23.28 18.07 12.82
N SER A 263 -24.03 19.03 12.28
CA SER A 263 -25.41 18.78 11.83
C SER A 263 -25.41 18.41 10.35
N GLU A 264 -26.49 17.79 9.86
CA GLU A 264 -26.74 17.59 8.42
C GLU A 264 -26.59 18.88 7.60
N GLY A 265 -26.24 18.71 6.32
CA GLY A 265 -25.91 19.80 5.40
C GLY A 265 -24.62 20.58 5.73
N THR A 266 -23.89 20.22 6.79
CA THR A 266 -22.63 20.88 7.19
C THR A 266 -21.37 20.06 6.87
N ALA A 267 -20.22 20.48 7.41
CA ALA A 267 -18.97 19.73 7.28
C ALA A 267 -18.22 19.72 8.62
N ALA A 268 -17.75 18.54 9.03
CA ALA A 268 -16.89 18.39 10.19
C ALA A 268 -15.43 18.59 9.80
N GLU A 269 -14.74 19.53 10.46
CA GLU A 269 -13.28 19.65 10.37
C GLU A 269 -12.61 18.79 11.45
N VAL A 270 -12.00 17.69 11.02
CA VAL A 270 -11.34 16.73 11.90
C VAL A 270 -9.87 17.11 12.03
N THR A 271 -9.43 17.42 13.26
CA THR A 271 -8.02 17.73 13.54
C THR A 271 -7.26 16.47 13.96
N VAL A 272 -6.09 16.25 13.35
CA VAL A 272 -5.13 15.20 13.71
C VAL A 272 -3.90 15.86 14.31
N THR A 273 -3.56 15.46 15.53
CA THR A 273 -2.34 15.88 16.23
C THR A 273 -1.22 14.86 16.09
N ARG A 274 0.02 15.35 16.05
CA ARG A 274 1.26 14.60 16.20
C ARG A 274 1.97 15.04 17.48
N SER A 275 2.09 14.15 18.46
CA SER A 275 2.78 14.40 19.74
C SER A 275 4.13 13.67 19.79
N GLY A 276 5.02 14.05 20.72
CA GLY A 276 6.37 13.49 20.82
C GLY A 276 7.42 14.26 20.01
N ASP A 277 8.47 13.58 19.59
CA ASP A 277 9.51 14.12 18.70
C ASP A 277 8.99 14.25 17.26
N THR A 278 8.94 15.50 16.80
CA THR A 278 8.50 15.90 15.45
C THR A 278 9.64 16.40 14.57
N SER A 279 10.91 16.20 14.97
CA SER A 279 12.09 16.66 14.24
C SER A 279 12.25 16.05 12.84
N THR A 280 11.64 14.89 12.58
CA THR A 280 11.63 14.20 11.29
C THR A 280 10.26 14.30 10.60
N PRO A 281 10.17 14.25 9.25
CA PRO A 281 8.88 14.15 8.58
C PRO A 281 8.20 12.80 8.88
N ALA A 282 6.87 12.80 8.96
CA ALA A 282 6.06 11.60 9.08
C ALA A 282 4.70 11.80 8.38
N SER A 283 4.01 10.71 8.06
CA SER A 283 2.65 10.77 7.54
C SER A 283 1.75 9.76 8.23
N VAL A 284 0.44 9.95 8.11
CA VAL A 284 -0.58 9.01 8.56
C VAL A 284 -1.75 9.01 7.60
N GLN A 285 -2.32 7.84 7.30
CA GLN A 285 -3.54 7.74 6.51
C GLN A 285 -4.75 7.96 7.40
N TYR A 286 -5.80 8.56 6.86
CA TYR A 286 -7.11 8.67 7.50
C TYR A 286 -8.18 8.04 6.61
N ALA A 287 -9.21 7.47 7.24
CA ALA A 287 -10.39 6.97 6.53
C ALA A 287 -11.64 7.02 7.41
N THR A 288 -12.75 7.35 6.77
CA THR A 288 -14.12 7.16 7.27
C THR A 288 -14.63 5.74 6.96
N SER A 289 -15.47 5.22 7.85
CA SER A 289 -16.25 4.00 7.63
C SER A 289 -17.61 4.08 8.33
N ASN A 290 -18.60 3.46 7.70
CA ASN A 290 -19.99 3.43 8.13
C ASN A 290 -20.12 2.79 9.54
N ASP A 291 -21.08 3.25 10.34
CA ASP A 291 -21.46 2.63 11.63
C ASP A 291 -22.99 2.54 11.70
N THR A 292 -23.70 3.62 12.10
CA THR A 292 -25.14 3.73 11.77
C THR A 292 -25.32 4.51 10.47
N ALA A 293 -24.63 5.66 10.35
CA ALA A 293 -24.50 6.42 9.13
C ALA A 293 -23.65 5.69 8.09
N THR A 294 -24.00 5.94 6.84
CA THR A 294 -23.49 5.35 5.61
C THR A 294 -22.98 6.43 4.66
N ASP A 295 -22.01 6.06 3.80
CA ASP A 295 -21.55 6.94 2.73
C ASP A 295 -22.47 6.95 1.48
N SER A 296 -23.58 6.20 1.54
CA SER A 296 -24.64 6.24 0.54
C SER A 296 -25.65 7.36 0.79
N SER A 297 -26.06 7.63 2.02
CA SER A 297 -26.99 8.73 2.34
C SER A 297 -26.25 9.85 3.08
N ASP A 298 -25.67 9.57 4.23
CA ASP A 298 -25.59 10.54 5.34
C ASP A 298 -24.28 11.36 5.34
N TYR A 299 -23.23 10.84 4.70
CA TYR A 299 -21.96 11.55 4.55
C TYR A 299 -21.20 11.22 3.25
N THR A 300 -20.23 12.05 2.87
CA THR A 300 -19.28 11.74 1.78
C THR A 300 -18.00 11.12 2.33
N THR A 301 -17.61 9.96 1.80
CA THR A 301 -16.39 9.23 2.16
C THR A 301 -15.14 10.11 2.11
N ALA A 302 -14.61 10.46 3.28
CA ALA A 302 -13.33 11.14 3.44
C ALA A 302 -12.22 10.10 3.69
N LEU A 303 -11.18 10.09 2.85
CA LEU A 303 -10.01 9.24 3.02
C LEU A 303 -8.78 9.81 2.30
N GLY A 304 -7.60 9.67 2.89
CA GLY A 304 -6.37 10.21 2.30
C GLY A 304 -5.15 10.07 3.20
N THR A 305 -4.08 10.79 2.86
CA THR A 305 -2.83 10.82 3.65
C THR A 305 -2.55 12.24 4.14
N LEU A 306 -2.29 12.39 5.44
CA LEU A 306 -1.79 13.63 6.04
C LEU A 306 -0.28 13.56 6.18
N ASN A 307 0.43 14.43 5.46
CA ASN A 307 1.89 14.56 5.51
C ASN A 307 2.27 15.70 6.47
N PHE A 308 3.10 15.40 7.47
CA PHE A 308 3.62 16.35 8.46
C PHE A 308 5.11 16.57 8.20
N ALA A 309 5.48 17.80 7.87
CA ALA A 309 6.87 18.23 7.76
C ALA A 309 7.54 18.29 9.17
N PRO A 310 8.88 18.39 9.25
CA PRO A 310 9.59 18.63 10.51
C PRO A 310 8.99 19.79 11.31
N GLY A 311 8.68 19.54 12.58
CA GLY A 311 8.06 20.50 13.50
C GLY A 311 6.55 20.68 13.35
N GLU A 312 5.89 20.12 12.33
CA GLU A 312 4.43 20.18 12.22
C GLU A 312 3.78 19.22 13.23
N THR A 313 2.85 19.76 14.03
CA THR A 313 2.14 19.03 15.09
C THR A 313 0.64 18.89 14.84
N THR A 314 0.07 19.58 13.86
CA THR A 314 -1.36 19.51 13.49
C THR A 314 -1.58 19.51 11.98
N LYS A 315 -2.59 18.75 11.54
CA LYS A 315 -3.23 18.84 10.22
C LYS A 315 -4.73 18.63 10.39
N THR A 316 -5.51 19.01 9.39
CA THR A 316 -6.95 18.76 9.35
C THR A 316 -7.35 18.01 8.08
N PHE A 317 -8.46 17.28 8.16
CA PHE A 317 -9.24 16.83 7.00
C PHE A 317 -10.72 17.17 7.25
N ARG A 318 -11.56 17.03 6.23
CA ARG A 318 -13.01 17.31 6.35
C ARG A 318 -13.83 16.09 6.00
N VAL A 319 -14.95 15.93 6.71
CA VAL A 319 -16.04 15.01 6.34
C VAL A 319 -17.23 15.90 5.97
N LEU A 320 -17.76 15.75 4.76
CA LEU A 320 -18.97 16.44 4.33
C LEU A 320 -20.16 15.60 4.79
N ILE A 321 -21.14 16.24 5.42
CA ILE A 321 -22.38 15.62 5.86
C ILE A 321 -23.44 15.97 4.82
N THR A 322 -24.23 14.97 4.41
CA THR A 322 -25.37 15.19 3.51
C THR A 322 -26.50 15.87 4.28
N ASP A 323 -27.45 16.47 3.58
CA ASP A 323 -28.71 16.98 4.14
C ASP A 323 -29.84 16.16 3.50
N ASP A 324 -30.85 15.79 4.26
CA ASP A 324 -32.04 15.13 3.72
C ASP A 324 -33.35 15.75 4.24
N VAL A 325 -34.39 14.96 4.53
CA VAL A 325 -35.72 15.42 4.99
C VAL A 325 -36.39 14.46 6.00
N ARG A 326 -35.67 13.44 6.47
CA ARG A 326 -36.22 12.36 7.30
C ARG A 326 -35.63 12.43 8.70
N PRO A 327 -36.47 12.42 9.75
CA PRO A 327 -35.99 12.23 11.11
C PRO A 327 -35.44 10.81 11.29
N GLU A 328 -34.12 10.70 11.42
CA GLU A 328 -33.35 9.47 11.59
C GLU A 328 -32.87 9.31 13.05
N GLY A 329 -32.68 10.44 13.75
CA GLY A 329 -31.99 10.56 15.03
C GLY A 329 -30.46 10.62 14.89
N ASP A 330 -29.77 11.00 15.97
CA ASP A 330 -28.30 11.15 15.98
C ASP A 330 -27.57 9.89 15.47
N GLU A 331 -26.90 10.03 14.34
CA GLU A 331 -26.22 8.95 13.62
C GLU A 331 -24.70 8.96 13.88
N ARG A 332 -24.00 7.86 13.56
CA ARG A 332 -22.58 7.68 13.90
C ARG A 332 -21.75 7.27 12.69
N VAL A 333 -20.60 7.93 12.52
CA VAL A 333 -19.54 7.60 11.55
C VAL A 333 -18.24 7.28 12.28
N THR A 334 -17.56 6.21 11.88
CA THR A 334 -16.24 5.86 12.43
C THR A 334 -15.13 6.56 11.66
N LEU A 335 -14.23 7.21 12.40
CA LEU A 335 -13.00 7.84 11.92
C LEU A 335 -11.80 6.99 12.33
N SER A 336 -10.90 6.69 11.41
CA SER A 336 -9.69 5.89 11.68
C SER A 336 -8.43 6.56 11.14
N LEU A 337 -7.31 6.40 11.88
CA LEU A 337 -5.95 6.71 11.46
C LEU A 337 -5.13 5.42 11.34
N ASN A 338 -4.46 5.22 10.21
CA ASN A 338 -3.78 3.98 9.86
C ASN A 338 -2.39 4.24 9.24
N TYR A 339 -1.57 3.19 9.19
CA TYR A 339 -0.28 3.14 8.47
C TYR A 339 0.63 4.37 8.68
N PRO A 340 0.99 4.71 9.94
CA PRO A 340 1.92 5.81 10.19
C PRO A 340 3.32 5.52 9.63
N THR A 341 3.99 6.55 9.11
CA THR A 341 5.36 6.46 8.55
C THR A 341 6.34 7.30 9.36
N GLY A 342 7.62 7.36 8.96
CA GLY A 342 8.64 8.17 9.65
C GLY A 342 8.98 7.71 11.07
N GLY A 343 8.70 6.45 11.40
CA GLY A 343 8.85 5.87 12.74
C GLY A 343 7.74 6.24 13.73
N ALA A 344 6.74 7.01 13.32
CA ALA A 344 5.62 7.38 14.19
C ALA A 344 4.69 6.20 14.48
N GLY A 345 3.98 6.26 15.61
CA GLY A 345 2.97 5.30 16.03
C GLY A 345 1.54 5.86 15.97
N LEU A 346 0.57 5.00 16.20
CA LEU A 346 -0.82 5.40 16.46
C LEU A 346 -1.00 5.62 17.97
N GLY A 347 -1.54 6.79 18.35
CA GLY A 347 -1.85 7.12 19.74
C GLY A 347 -3.22 6.60 20.18
N LEU A 348 -3.60 6.92 21.42
CA LEU A 348 -4.81 6.36 22.05
C LEU A 348 -6.12 6.68 21.31
N ARG A 349 -6.18 7.81 20.59
CA ARG A 349 -7.38 8.25 19.86
C ARG A 349 -7.19 8.19 18.34
N HIS A 350 -6.59 7.09 17.86
CA HIS A 350 -6.45 6.81 16.43
C HIS A 350 -7.76 6.30 15.79
N ILE A 351 -8.68 5.76 16.59
CA ILE A 351 -10.08 5.56 16.21
C ILE A 351 -10.94 6.58 16.98
N SER A 352 -11.94 7.15 16.32
CA SER A 352 -12.90 8.08 16.93
C SER A 352 -14.28 7.98 16.29
N THR A 353 -15.27 8.57 16.93
CA THR A 353 -16.64 8.67 16.41
C THR A 353 -16.95 10.14 16.10
N LEU A 354 -17.49 10.36 14.91
CA LEU A 354 -18.26 11.55 14.55
C LEU A 354 -19.74 11.20 14.72
N VAL A 355 -20.52 12.10 15.32
CA VAL A 355 -21.96 11.96 15.52
C VAL A 355 -22.67 12.97 14.62
N ILE A 356 -23.44 12.53 13.65
CA ILE A 356 -24.25 13.42 12.83
C ILE A 356 -25.49 13.80 13.66
N LEU A 357 -25.78 15.09 13.78
CA LEU A 357 -26.94 15.60 14.48
C LEU A 357 -28.08 15.85 13.49
N ASP A 358 -29.12 15.02 13.62
CA ASP A 358 -30.40 15.09 12.93
C ASP A 358 -30.99 16.51 13.07
N ASN A 359 -31.24 17.17 11.94
CA ASN A 359 -31.82 18.51 11.88
C ASN A 359 -33.32 18.51 11.55
N ASP A 360 -33.88 17.34 11.28
CA ASP A 360 -35.12 17.17 10.55
C ASP A 360 -36.38 17.06 11.42
N ALA A 361 -37.46 17.61 10.88
CA ALA A 361 -38.79 17.58 11.49
C ALA A 361 -39.83 16.81 10.65
N GLY A 362 -39.41 16.29 9.49
CA GLY A 362 -40.17 15.40 8.61
C GLY A 362 -41.02 16.08 7.53
N THR A 363 -41.39 15.28 6.54
CA THR A 363 -42.25 15.58 5.38
C THR A 363 -41.94 16.90 4.65
N GLN A 364 -40.66 17.17 4.40
CA GLN A 364 -40.26 18.18 3.41
C GLN A 364 -40.17 17.55 1.99
N PRO A 365 -40.22 18.36 0.91
CA PRO A 365 -39.89 17.89 -0.43
C PRO A 365 -38.40 17.51 -0.53
N ASN A 366 -38.08 16.45 -1.27
CA ASN A 366 -36.69 15.98 -1.48
C ASN A 366 -35.75 17.15 -1.86
N PRO A 367 -34.66 17.40 -1.13
CA PRO A 367 -33.86 18.61 -1.28
C PRO A 367 -33.09 18.59 -2.60
N ILE A 368 -32.86 17.42 -3.22
CA ILE A 368 -32.27 17.31 -4.55
C ILE A 368 -33.09 18.00 -5.64
N ASP A 369 -34.38 18.29 -5.40
CA ASP A 369 -35.21 19.06 -6.34
C ASP A 369 -34.91 20.57 -6.28
N GLN A 370 -34.33 21.08 -5.19
CA GLN A 370 -33.88 22.47 -5.06
C GLN A 370 -32.56 22.71 -5.79
N THR A 371 -32.41 23.87 -6.44
CA THR A 371 -31.20 24.19 -7.22
C THR A 371 -29.95 24.25 -6.33
N ASP A 372 -30.04 24.90 -5.18
CA ASP A 372 -28.91 25.18 -4.28
C ASP A 372 -28.29 23.88 -3.75
N PHE A 373 -29.13 23.01 -3.17
CA PHE A 373 -28.71 21.70 -2.69
C PHE A 373 -28.23 20.80 -3.85
N PHE A 374 -28.93 20.78 -5.00
CA PHE A 374 -28.48 20.03 -6.18
C PHE A 374 -27.06 20.41 -6.61
N VAL A 375 -26.72 21.70 -6.65
CA VAL A 375 -25.37 22.15 -6.99
C VAL A 375 -24.37 21.77 -5.89
N GLN A 376 -24.68 22.01 -4.62
CA GLN A 376 -23.80 21.63 -3.49
C GLN A 376 -23.47 20.13 -3.50
N GLN A 377 -24.50 19.30 -3.72
CA GLN A 377 -24.37 17.85 -3.75
C GLN A 377 -23.49 17.37 -4.91
N HIS A 378 -23.48 18.06 -6.06
CA HIS A 378 -22.54 17.73 -7.14
C HIS A 378 -21.07 18.00 -6.78
N TYR A 379 -20.78 19.04 -5.98
CA TYR A 379 -19.43 19.25 -5.46
C TYR A 379 -19.02 18.18 -4.42
N ALA A 380 -19.96 17.72 -3.59
CA ALA A 380 -19.72 16.62 -2.67
C ALA A 380 -19.51 15.28 -3.42
N ASP A 381 -20.43 14.92 -4.31
CA ASP A 381 -20.41 13.70 -5.11
C ASP A 381 -19.18 13.63 -6.01
N PHE A 382 -18.89 14.64 -6.83
CA PHE A 382 -17.84 14.54 -7.85
C PHE A 382 -16.49 15.13 -7.48
N LEU A 383 -16.42 16.00 -6.47
CA LEU A 383 -15.20 16.75 -6.14
C LEU A 383 -14.77 16.62 -4.67
N SER A 384 -15.55 15.91 -3.84
CA SER A 384 -15.27 15.71 -2.40
C SER A 384 -15.01 17.02 -1.63
N ARG A 385 -15.62 18.13 -2.05
CA ARG A 385 -15.45 19.46 -1.45
C ARG A 385 -16.76 20.21 -1.35
N GLN A 386 -16.81 21.24 -0.52
CA GLN A 386 -17.86 22.26 -0.63
C GLN A 386 -17.57 23.17 -1.84
N PRO A 387 -18.61 23.75 -2.46
CA PRO A 387 -18.41 24.71 -3.53
C PRO A 387 -17.74 25.99 -3.01
N ASP A 388 -16.92 26.58 -3.87
CA ASP A 388 -16.49 27.97 -3.74
C ASP A 388 -17.63 28.91 -4.19
N THR A 389 -17.67 30.14 -3.66
CA THR A 389 -18.78 31.09 -3.89
C THR A 389 -19.04 31.37 -5.37
N ASP A 390 -17.99 31.51 -6.17
CA ASP A 390 -18.12 31.87 -7.59
C ASP A 390 -18.63 30.67 -8.41
N GLY A 391 -18.07 29.47 -8.18
CA GLY A 391 -18.52 28.23 -8.79
C GLY A 391 -19.95 27.86 -8.41
N PHE A 392 -20.32 28.01 -7.12
CA PHE A 392 -21.71 27.82 -6.65
C PHE A 392 -22.68 28.70 -7.43
N ASN A 393 -22.43 30.01 -7.44
CA ASN A 393 -23.29 30.98 -8.10
C ASN A 393 -23.36 30.73 -9.61
N PHE A 394 -22.25 30.36 -10.27
CA PHE A 394 -22.23 30.05 -11.69
C PHE A 394 -23.16 28.88 -12.03
N TRP A 395 -23.00 27.72 -11.39
CA TRP A 395 -23.81 26.54 -11.69
C TRP A 395 -25.27 26.68 -11.27
N LYS A 396 -25.53 27.38 -10.16
CA LYS A 396 -26.89 27.71 -9.71
C LYS A 396 -27.62 28.59 -10.72
N ASN A 397 -26.98 29.68 -11.17
CA ASN A 397 -27.56 30.61 -12.15
C ASN A 397 -27.78 29.93 -13.52
N GLU A 398 -26.95 28.96 -13.89
CA GLU A 398 -27.13 28.19 -15.13
C GLU A 398 -28.46 27.42 -15.16
N ILE A 399 -28.98 26.99 -14.01
CA ILE A 399 -30.30 26.34 -13.88
C ILE A 399 -31.40 27.37 -13.63
N ASP A 400 -31.19 28.34 -12.74
CA ASP A 400 -32.21 29.29 -12.32
C ASP A 400 -32.64 30.27 -13.42
N GLN A 401 -31.80 30.53 -14.44
CA GLN A 401 -32.18 31.33 -15.62
C GLN A 401 -33.39 30.75 -16.40
N CYS A 402 -33.74 29.48 -16.21
CA CYS A 402 -34.96 28.87 -16.76
C CYS A 402 -36.25 29.29 -16.03
N GLY A 403 -36.16 29.93 -14.85
CA GLY A 403 -37.32 30.24 -14.02
C GLY A 403 -38.13 29.00 -13.67
N ALA A 404 -39.41 28.99 -14.07
CA ALA A 404 -40.37 27.90 -13.84
C ALA A 404 -40.53 26.93 -15.03
N ASP A 405 -39.77 27.09 -16.12
CA ASP A 405 -39.81 26.14 -17.25
C ASP A 405 -39.16 24.82 -16.85
N ALA A 406 -40.00 23.79 -16.65
CA ALA A 406 -39.57 22.46 -16.25
C ALA A 406 -38.69 21.75 -17.29
N GLN A 407 -38.93 21.96 -18.59
CA GLN A 407 -38.13 21.33 -19.66
C GLN A 407 -36.76 22.01 -19.75
N CYS A 408 -36.72 23.33 -19.67
CA CYS A 408 -35.46 24.09 -19.59
C CYS A 408 -34.66 23.66 -18.34
N ARG A 409 -35.29 23.57 -17.17
CA ARG A 409 -34.65 23.13 -15.92
C ARG A 409 -34.10 21.71 -16.00
N GLU A 410 -34.84 20.75 -16.58
CA GLU A 410 -34.35 19.38 -16.77
C GLU A 410 -33.08 19.37 -17.62
N VAL A 411 -33.10 20.03 -18.78
CA VAL A 411 -31.95 20.12 -19.68
C VAL A 411 -30.77 20.82 -19.02
N LYS A 412 -30.99 21.89 -18.24
CA LYS A 412 -29.92 22.57 -17.51
C LYS A 412 -29.34 21.71 -16.39
N ARG A 413 -30.15 20.99 -15.62
CA ARG A 413 -29.67 20.04 -14.59
C ARG A 413 -28.79 18.97 -15.22
N VAL A 414 -29.22 18.33 -16.31
CA VAL A 414 -28.42 17.34 -17.07
C VAL A 414 -27.08 17.93 -17.56
N ASN A 415 -27.08 19.17 -18.07
CA ASN A 415 -25.86 19.81 -18.54
C ASN A 415 -24.90 20.21 -17.40
N VAL A 416 -25.42 20.72 -16.28
CA VAL A 416 -24.62 21.03 -15.08
C VAL A 416 -24.01 19.74 -14.53
N SER A 417 -24.80 18.68 -14.38
CA SER A 417 -24.34 17.35 -13.97
C SER A 417 -23.18 16.83 -14.80
N ALA A 418 -23.36 16.77 -16.14
CA ALA A 418 -22.30 16.36 -17.05
C ALA A 418 -21.04 17.26 -16.94
N ALA A 419 -21.20 18.56 -16.68
CA ALA A 419 -20.09 19.49 -16.60
C ALA A 419 -19.13 19.21 -15.43
N PHE A 420 -19.55 18.54 -14.35
CA PHE A 420 -18.65 18.12 -13.27
C PHE A 420 -17.63 17.09 -13.74
N PHE A 421 -18.06 16.06 -14.49
CA PHE A 421 -17.14 15.10 -15.12
C PHE A 421 -16.26 15.75 -16.20
N LEU A 422 -16.84 16.67 -16.99
CA LEU A 422 -16.12 17.38 -18.06
C LEU A 422 -15.15 18.46 -17.53
N SER A 423 -15.24 18.81 -16.24
CA SER A 423 -14.44 19.85 -15.60
C SER A 423 -12.94 19.53 -15.61
N ILE A 424 -12.10 20.57 -15.58
CA ILE A 424 -10.65 20.39 -15.38
C ILE A 424 -10.39 19.68 -14.05
N GLU A 425 -11.16 20.00 -12.99
CA GLU A 425 -10.98 19.37 -11.67
C GLU A 425 -11.12 17.84 -11.76
N PHE A 426 -12.19 17.31 -12.37
CA PHE A 426 -12.34 15.85 -12.52
C PHE A 426 -11.40 15.26 -13.58
N ARG A 427 -11.22 15.91 -14.73
CA ARG A 427 -10.41 15.37 -15.85
C ARG A 427 -8.93 15.22 -15.50
N ASP A 428 -8.38 16.14 -14.71
CA ASP A 428 -6.98 16.12 -14.28
C ASP A 428 -6.76 15.49 -12.90
N SER A 429 -7.83 15.04 -12.20
CA SER A 429 -7.72 14.24 -10.98
C SER A 429 -8.31 12.83 -11.15
N GLY A 430 -9.63 12.66 -11.05
CA GLY A 430 -10.31 11.38 -11.15
C GLY A 430 -10.01 10.65 -12.47
N PHE A 431 -10.12 11.31 -13.62
CA PHE A 431 -9.81 10.66 -14.90
C PHE A 431 -8.30 10.46 -15.13
N PHE A 432 -7.42 11.20 -14.45
CA PHE A 432 -5.98 10.92 -14.45
C PHE A 432 -5.68 9.64 -13.66
N ALA A 433 -6.21 9.52 -12.44
CA ALA A 433 -6.08 8.33 -11.60
C ALA A 433 -6.70 7.08 -12.26
N TYR A 434 -7.88 7.20 -12.88
CA TYR A 434 -8.50 6.13 -13.65
C TYR A 434 -7.56 5.56 -14.73
N ARG A 435 -6.91 6.43 -15.49
CA ARG A 435 -5.96 6.04 -16.54
C ARG A 435 -4.69 5.41 -15.95
N ALA A 436 -4.22 5.87 -14.78
CA ALA A 436 -3.13 5.23 -14.04
C ALA A 436 -3.47 3.77 -13.67
N TYR A 437 -4.67 3.51 -13.13
CA TYR A 437 -5.15 2.15 -12.90
C TYR A 437 -5.23 1.33 -14.20
N LYS A 438 -5.83 1.88 -15.26
CA LYS A 438 -6.07 1.15 -16.51
C LYS A 438 -4.81 0.84 -17.33
N ALA A 439 -3.82 1.72 -17.35
CA ALA A 439 -2.51 1.43 -17.95
C ALA A 439 -1.70 0.45 -17.09
N SER A 440 -1.92 0.42 -15.77
CA SER A 440 -1.10 -0.39 -14.86
C SER A 440 -1.63 -1.79 -14.64
N PHE A 441 -2.94 -2.00 -14.60
CA PHE A 441 -3.54 -3.26 -14.18
C PHE A 441 -4.55 -3.81 -15.20
N PRO A 442 -4.39 -5.07 -15.64
CA PRO A 442 -5.32 -5.73 -16.55
C PRO A 442 -6.54 -6.26 -15.76
N ASP A 443 -7.47 -6.86 -16.50
CA ASP A 443 -8.55 -7.65 -15.91
C ASP A 443 -8.02 -8.79 -15.03
N SER A 444 -8.57 -8.93 -13.82
CA SER A 444 -8.18 -9.92 -12.82
C SER A 444 -9.28 -10.10 -11.78
N GLY A 445 -9.25 -11.22 -11.03
CA GLY A 445 -10.28 -11.52 -10.02
C GLY A 445 -10.40 -10.50 -8.89
N SER A 446 -9.34 -9.74 -8.60
CA SER A 446 -9.35 -8.63 -7.63
C SER A 446 -9.59 -7.26 -8.27
N ARG A 447 -9.48 -7.14 -9.61
CA ARG A 447 -9.65 -5.89 -10.35
C ARG A 447 -10.30 -6.15 -11.71
N LEU A 448 -11.61 -6.30 -11.69
CA LEU A 448 -12.39 -6.61 -12.89
C LEU A 448 -12.23 -5.50 -13.95
N ARG A 449 -11.95 -5.92 -15.19
CA ARG A 449 -11.72 -5.06 -16.38
C ARG A 449 -10.55 -4.06 -16.24
N GLY A 450 -9.73 -4.19 -15.19
CA GLY A 450 -8.65 -3.25 -14.87
C GLY A 450 -9.13 -1.90 -14.33
N PHE A 451 -10.41 -1.75 -13.97
CA PHE A 451 -10.92 -0.48 -13.44
C PHE A 451 -10.41 -0.22 -12.00
N PRO A 452 -10.29 1.05 -11.57
CA PRO A 452 -10.23 1.36 -10.14
C PRO A 452 -11.53 0.93 -9.46
N LEU A 453 -11.47 0.62 -8.16
CA LEU A 453 -12.64 0.49 -7.29
C LEU A 453 -13.08 1.87 -6.78
N TYR A 454 -14.33 2.01 -6.34
CA TYR A 454 -14.91 3.28 -5.85
C TYR A 454 -13.99 4.02 -4.86
N ARG A 455 -13.64 3.37 -3.74
CA ARG A 455 -12.82 3.96 -2.69
C ARG A 455 -11.39 4.28 -3.15
N GLU A 456 -10.85 3.51 -4.08
CA GLU A 456 -9.52 3.75 -4.64
C GLU A 456 -9.50 5.00 -5.51
N LEU A 457 -10.51 5.15 -6.39
CA LEU A 457 -10.59 6.32 -7.24
C LEU A 457 -10.82 7.59 -6.42
N TRP A 458 -11.66 7.55 -5.38
CA TRP A 458 -11.92 8.71 -4.52
C TRP A 458 -10.69 9.11 -3.70
N HIS A 459 -9.96 8.14 -3.15
CA HIS A 459 -8.68 8.39 -2.47
C HIS A 459 -7.68 9.11 -3.41
N ASP A 460 -7.51 8.58 -4.62
CA ASP A 460 -6.52 9.09 -5.57
C ASP A 460 -6.94 10.42 -6.19
N GLN A 461 -8.24 10.60 -6.42
CA GLN A 461 -8.81 11.87 -6.83
C GLN A 461 -8.58 12.96 -5.76
N GLN A 462 -8.91 12.68 -4.50
CA GLN A 462 -8.68 13.61 -3.38
C GLN A 462 -7.18 13.93 -3.22
N ARG A 463 -6.30 12.93 -3.43
CA ARG A 463 -4.84 13.11 -3.42
C ARG A 463 -4.35 14.05 -4.53
N ILE A 464 -4.90 13.97 -5.74
CA ILE A 464 -4.50 14.83 -6.87
C ILE A 464 -5.13 16.22 -6.76
N GLY A 465 -6.40 16.31 -6.33
CA GLY A 465 -7.12 17.57 -6.14
C GLY A 465 -6.71 18.38 -4.89
N GLN A 466 -5.79 17.88 -4.07
CA GLN A 466 -5.46 18.48 -2.77
C GLN A 466 -5.04 19.96 -2.85
N GLY A 467 -5.91 20.84 -2.36
CA GLY A 467 -5.73 22.29 -2.34
C GLY A 467 -5.85 22.97 -3.71
N VAL A 468 -6.41 22.28 -4.71
CA VAL A 468 -6.69 22.82 -6.04
C VAL A 468 -8.12 23.33 -6.09
N VAL A 469 -8.30 24.62 -6.44
CA VAL A 469 -9.59 25.19 -6.86
C VAL A 469 -9.34 25.94 -8.16
N VAL A 470 -10.00 25.52 -9.24
CA VAL A 470 -9.72 26.06 -10.57
C VAL A 470 -10.07 27.56 -10.63
N GLY A 471 -9.12 28.36 -11.12
CA GLY A 471 -9.24 29.81 -11.20
C GLY A 471 -8.67 30.57 -9.99
N GLN A 472 -8.34 29.89 -8.88
CA GLN A 472 -7.83 30.53 -7.66
C GLN A 472 -6.33 30.30 -7.44
N GLY A 473 -5.63 31.32 -6.93
CA GLY A 473 -4.21 31.21 -6.57
C GLY A 473 -3.29 30.70 -7.69
N ASN A 474 -2.41 29.76 -7.36
CA ASN A 474 -1.45 29.12 -8.26
C ASN A 474 -1.89 27.69 -8.68
N TRP A 475 -3.20 27.44 -8.77
CA TRP A 475 -3.80 26.10 -8.90
C TRP A 475 -3.17 25.23 -10.01
N GLN A 476 -2.76 25.77 -11.16
CA GLN A 476 -2.14 24.98 -12.23
C GLN A 476 -0.82 24.35 -11.78
N ALA A 477 0.02 25.10 -11.06
CA ALA A 477 1.31 24.62 -10.58
C ALA A 477 1.13 23.60 -9.45
N GLN A 478 0.13 23.81 -8.59
CA GLN A 478 -0.21 22.87 -7.52
C GLN A 478 -0.78 21.57 -8.07
N LEU A 479 -1.69 21.62 -9.04
CA LEU A 479 -2.24 20.45 -9.74
C LEU A 479 -1.13 19.67 -10.48
N ALA A 480 -0.22 20.36 -11.16
CA ALA A 480 0.93 19.71 -11.81
C ALA A 480 1.84 18.99 -10.79
N ALA A 481 2.16 19.64 -9.66
CA ALA A 481 2.94 19.04 -8.58
C ALA A 481 2.22 17.84 -7.93
N ASN A 482 0.90 17.94 -7.71
CA ASN A 482 0.09 16.86 -7.18
C ASN A 482 0.05 15.65 -8.12
N ARG A 483 -0.15 15.84 -9.43
CA ARG A 483 -0.12 14.75 -10.43
C ARG A 483 1.26 14.07 -10.48
N GLN A 484 2.35 14.83 -10.41
CA GLN A 484 3.71 14.28 -10.37
C GLN A 484 3.96 13.45 -9.09
N ALA A 485 3.58 13.98 -7.92
CA ALA A 485 3.74 13.29 -6.65
C ALA A 485 2.86 12.04 -6.58
N TYR A 486 1.61 12.12 -7.06
CA TYR A 486 0.72 10.98 -7.21
C TYR A 486 1.33 9.88 -8.09
N ALA A 487 1.83 10.20 -9.29
CA ALA A 487 2.45 9.20 -10.15
C ALA A 487 3.66 8.51 -9.48
N LEU A 488 4.46 9.27 -8.72
CA LEU A 488 5.57 8.74 -7.94
C LEU A 488 5.12 7.84 -6.78
N GLU A 489 4.07 8.20 -6.06
CA GLU A 489 3.45 7.40 -5.00
C GLU A 489 2.81 6.11 -5.56
N PHE A 490 2.12 6.22 -6.70
CA PHE A 490 1.41 5.13 -7.36
C PHE A 490 2.35 4.01 -7.82
N VAL A 491 3.46 4.35 -8.49
CA VAL A 491 4.46 3.33 -8.90
C VAL A 491 5.24 2.71 -7.74
N GLN A 492 5.04 3.21 -6.52
CA GLN A 492 5.61 2.67 -5.28
C GLN A 492 4.59 1.84 -4.45
N ARG A 493 3.36 1.64 -4.94
CA ARG A 493 2.38 0.79 -4.25
C ARG A 493 2.80 -0.68 -4.28
N PRO A 494 2.53 -1.48 -3.23
CA PRO A 494 2.83 -2.91 -3.23
C PRO A 494 2.23 -3.66 -4.43
N GLU A 495 0.97 -3.38 -4.79
CA GLU A 495 0.31 -3.95 -5.98
C GLU A 495 1.05 -3.62 -7.29
N PHE A 496 1.57 -2.39 -7.42
CA PHE A 496 2.34 -1.98 -8.58
C PHE A 496 3.71 -2.66 -8.60
N PHE A 497 4.41 -2.73 -7.46
CA PHE A 497 5.71 -3.42 -7.34
C PHE A 497 5.62 -4.92 -7.64
N ILE A 498 4.54 -5.60 -7.20
CA ILE A 498 4.30 -7.03 -7.48
C ILE A 498 4.20 -7.28 -8.99
N ARG A 499 3.54 -6.36 -9.73
CA ARG A 499 3.37 -6.46 -11.18
C ARG A 499 4.58 -5.94 -11.97
N TYR A 500 5.23 -4.91 -11.46
CA TYR A 500 6.34 -4.20 -12.11
C TYR A 500 7.58 -4.16 -11.18
N PRO A 501 8.18 -5.32 -10.87
CA PRO A 501 9.34 -5.37 -9.99
C PRO A 501 10.53 -4.59 -10.56
N GLN A 502 11.45 -4.16 -9.70
CA GLN A 502 12.60 -3.35 -10.12
C GLN A 502 13.53 -4.09 -11.11
N PHE A 503 13.58 -5.43 -11.04
CA PHE A 503 14.30 -6.27 -12.01
C PHE A 503 13.61 -6.43 -13.38
N LEU A 504 12.35 -5.98 -13.53
CA LEU A 504 11.70 -5.92 -14.85
C LEU A 504 12.47 -4.94 -15.74
N ARG A 505 12.84 -5.39 -16.94
CA ARG A 505 13.64 -4.57 -17.86
C ARG A 505 12.84 -3.37 -18.40
N PRO A 506 13.50 -2.26 -18.77
CA PRO A 506 12.83 -1.06 -19.29
C PRO A 506 11.91 -1.32 -20.50
N ASP A 507 12.33 -2.19 -21.44
CA ASP A 507 11.51 -2.61 -22.58
C ASP A 507 10.18 -3.23 -22.13
N GLN A 508 10.27 -4.23 -21.25
CA GLN A 508 9.11 -4.96 -20.76
C GLN A 508 8.19 -4.09 -19.90
N PHE A 509 8.73 -3.14 -19.15
CA PHE A 509 7.94 -2.20 -18.37
C PHE A 509 7.11 -1.28 -19.27
N VAL A 510 7.74 -0.65 -20.27
CA VAL A 510 7.06 0.23 -21.24
C VAL A 510 6.02 -0.57 -22.04
N ASP A 511 6.39 -1.75 -22.54
CA ASP A 511 5.50 -2.60 -23.34
C ASP A 511 4.27 -3.05 -22.56
N ASN A 512 4.43 -3.45 -21.30
CA ASN A 512 3.31 -3.89 -20.47
C ASN A 512 2.32 -2.74 -20.19
N LEU A 513 2.80 -1.53 -19.91
CA LEU A 513 1.92 -0.37 -19.71
C LEU A 513 1.21 0.03 -21.02
N ASN A 514 1.96 0.09 -22.12
CA ASN A 514 1.42 0.41 -23.44
C ASN A 514 0.35 -0.61 -23.87
N ALA A 515 0.60 -1.91 -23.67
CA ALA A 515 -0.33 -2.98 -24.02
C ALA A 515 -1.64 -2.92 -23.22
N ASN A 516 -1.60 -2.67 -21.90
CA ASN A 516 -2.81 -2.51 -21.09
C ASN A 516 -3.62 -1.27 -21.52
N ALA A 517 -2.93 -0.21 -21.97
CA ALA A 517 -3.53 1.02 -22.50
C ALA A 517 -4.07 0.89 -23.94
N GLY A 518 -3.93 -0.28 -24.59
CA GLY A 518 -4.41 -0.50 -25.97
C GLY A 518 -3.38 -0.22 -27.07
N ASN A 519 -2.10 -0.07 -26.71
CA ASN A 519 -0.96 0.33 -27.54
C ASN A 519 -1.07 1.75 -28.15
N PRO A 520 -1.32 2.80 -27.34
CA PRO A 520 -1.36 4.18 -27.80
C PRO A 520 -0.01 4.67 -28.37
N LEU A 521 1.11 4.35 -27.72
CA LEU A 521 2.41 4.91 -28.11
C LEU A 521 2.85 4.39 -29.48
N SER A 522 3.27 5.31 -30.36
CA SER A 522 3.97 4.92 -31.59
C SER A 522 5.31 4.26 -31.26
N GLN A 523 5.86 3.53 -32.23
CA GLN A 523 7.17 2.86 -32.07
C GLN A 523 8.27 3.85 -31.62
N ALA A 524 8.27 5.08 -32.15
CA ALA A 524 9.25 6.10 -31.81
C ALA A 524 9.11 6.60 -30.36
N GLU A 525 7.87 6.84 -29.89
CA GLU A 525 7.60 7.27 -28.52
C GLU A 525 7.90 6.15 -27.52
N ARG A 526 7.51 4.91 -27.85
CA ARG A 526 7.85 3.71 -27.09
C ARG A 526 9.37 3.57 -26.93
N ASP A 527 10.13 3.66 -28.02
CA ASP A 527 11.59 3.56 -27.98
C ASP A 527 12.23 4.73 -27.21
N GLN A 528 11.66 5.94 -27.27
CA GLN A 528 12.07 7.06 -26.43
C GLN A 528 11.82 6.79 -24.94
N GLN A 529 10.67 6.24 -24.54
CA GLN A 529 10.40 5.91 -23.14
C GLN A 529 11.30 4.79 -22.62
N VAL A 530 11.61 3.77 -23.45
CA VAL A 530 12.59 2.72 -23.12
C VAL A 530 13.97 3.33 -22.91
N ALA A 531 14.42 4.25 -23.77
CA ALA A 531 15.69 4.94 -23.60
C ALA A 531 15.73 5.80 -22.32
N ASN A 532 14.68 6.60 -22.06
CA ASN A 532 14.55 7.43 -20.87
C ASN A 532 14.63 6.58 -19.58
N LEU A 533 13.86 5.49 -19.52
CA LEU A 533 13.83 4.60 -18.36
C LEU A 533 15.14 3.81 -18.22
N THR A 534 15.82 3.48 -19.32
CA THR A 534 17.15 2.84 -19.26
C THR A 534 18.20 3.77 -18.65
N ALA A 535 18.11 5.08 -18.89
CA ALA A 535 18.98 6.08 -18.26
C ALA A 535 18.68 6.34 -16.77
N SER A 536 17.45 6.06 -16.31
CA SER A 536 17.00 6.34 -14.93
C SER A 536 15.94 5.35 -14.44
N ASN A 537 16.30 4.06 -14.32
CA ASN A 537 15.39 2.99 -13.86
C ASN A 537 15.19 3.03 -12.33
N ASN A 538 14.54 4.09 -11.86
CA ASN A 538 14.13 4.30 -10.47
C ASN A 538 12.64 4.69 -10.43
N ALA A 539 12.10 4.92 -9.23
CA ALA A 539 10.68 5.28 -9.07
C ALA A 539 10.27 6.53 -9.88
N ALA A 540 11.14 7.56 -9.96
CA ALA A 540 10.85 8.76 -10.74
C ALA A 540 10.82 8.50 -12.26
N GLY A 541 11.73 7.67 -12.79
CA GLY A 541 11.72 7.26 -14.19
C GLY A 541 10.50 6.41 -14.55
N ARG A 542 10.10 5.48 -13.67
CA ARG A 542 8.90 4.66 -13.84
C ARG A 542 7.62 5.50 -13.79
N ALA A 543 7.55 6.47 -12.88
CA ALA A 543 6.46 7.43 -12.82
C ALA A 543 6.38 8.29 -14.09
N ALA A 544 7.52 8.74 -14.64
CA ALA A 544 7.56 9.52 -15.87
C ALA A 544 7.04 8.72 -17.09
N VAL A 545 7.41 7.43 -17.20
CA VAL A 545 6.88 6.53 -18.24
C VAL A 545 5.38 6.27 -18.05
N LEU A 546 4.91 6.03 -16.81
CA LEU A 546 3.49 5.88 -16.54
C LEU A 546 2.72 7.13 -16.96
N THR A 547 3.16 8.32 -16.55
CA THR A 547 2.57 9.61 -16.95
C THR A 547 2.53 9.76 -18.47
N ALA A 548 3.61 9.41 -19.18
CA ALA A 548 3.64 9.48 -20.64
C ALA A 548 2.63 8.57 -21.34
N VAL A 549 2.37 7.36 -20.80
CA VAL A 549 1.33 6.46 -21.33
C VAL A 549 -0.07 6.97 -21.02
N ILE A 550 -0.31 7.48 -19.80
CA ILE A 550 -1.68 7.88 -19.39
C ILE A 550 -2.11 9.23 -19.93
N GLU A 551 -1.19 10.16 -20.18
CA GLU A 551 -1.47 11.45 -20.82
C GLU A 551 -1.54 11.38 -22.36
N ASP A 552 -1.27 10.21 -22.96
CA ASP A 552 -1.41 10.02 -24.41
C ASP A 552 -2.83 10.33 -24.90
N ALA A 553 -2.93 11.01 -26.05
CA ALA A 553 -4.19 11.49 -26.58
C ALA A 553 -5.13 10.37 -27.02
N ASP A 554 -4.62 9.32 -27.67
CA ASP A 554 -5.43 8.21 -28.19
C ASP A 554 -5.94 7.35 -27.03
N PHE A 555 -5.12 7.07 -26.01
CA PHE A 555 -5.59 6.39 -24.80
C PHE A 555 -6.62 7.24 -24.02
N THR A 556 -6.37 8.54 -23.89
CA THR A 556 -7.30 9.49 -23.27
C THR A 556 -8.65 9.50 -23.98
N ASN A 557 -8.66 9.47 -25.32
CA ASN A 557 -9.89 9.42 -26.11
C ASN A 557 -10.59 8.05 -26.01
N ALA A 558 -9.83 6.95 -26.07
CA ALA A 558 -10.36 5.58 -26.07
C ALA A 558 -11.10 5.22 -24.77
N GLU A 559 -10.62 5.74 -23.63
CA GLU A 559 -11.19 5.45 -22.31
C GLU A 559 -12.22 6.47 -21.81
N PHE A 560 -12.35 7.63 -22.47
CA PHE A 560 -13.20 8.74 -22.01
C PHE A 560 -14.64 8.31 -21.69
N ASN A 561 -15.31 7.61 -22.61
CA ASN A 561 -16.69 7.15 -22.40
C ASN A 561 -16.80 6.10 -21.28
N ARG A 562 -15.78 5.25 -21.07
CA ARG A 562 -15.77 4.26 -19.99
C ARG A 562 -15.62 4.93 -18.63
N ALA A 563 -14.72 5.90 -18.53
CA ALA A 563 -14.53 6.70 -17.33
C ALA A 563 -15.78 7.56 -17.02
N PHE A 564 -16.46 8.08 -18.03
CA PHE A 564 -17.70 8.85 -17.84
C PHE A 564 -18.80 7.98 -17.22
N VAL A 565 -19.11 6.82 -17.83
CA VAL A 565 -20.10 5.88 -17.25
C VAL A 565 -19.70 5.46 -15.83
N LEU A 566 -18.41 5.20 -15.58
CA LEU A 566 -17.95 4.81 -14.24
C LEU A 566 -18.10 5.93 -13.21
N ALA A 567 -17.90 7.20 -13.61
CA ALA A 567 -18.10 8.35 -12.74
C ALA A 567 -19.57 8.53 -12.32
N GLU A 568 -20.54 8.15 -13.17
CA GLU A 568 -21.96 8.15 -12.79
C GLU A 568 -22.24 7.16 -11.64
N TYR A 569 -21.71 5.93 -11.73
CA TYR A 569 -21.83 4.92 -10.68
C TYR A 569 -21.16 5.36 -9.37
N PHE A 570 -19.94 5.90 -9.46
CA PHE A 570 -19.19 6.30 -8.27
C PHE A 570 -19.68 7.61 -7.64
N GLY A 571 -20.10 8.61 -8.43
CA GLY A 571 -20.58 9.90 -7.94
C GLY A 571 -22.01 9.85 -7.43
N TYR A 572 -22.93 9.29 -8.22
CA TYR A 572 -24.35 9.25 -7.83
C TYR A 572 -24.67 8.05 -6.94
N LEU A 573 -24.21 6.85 -7.29
CA LEU A 573 -24.61 5.60 -6.61
C LEU A 573 -23.62 5.14 -5.53
N ARG A 574 -22.46 5.80 -5.40
CA ARG A 574 -21.42 5.55 -4.37
C ARG A 574 -20.94 4.09 -4.26
N ARG A 575 -20.99 3.33 -5.37
CA ARG A 575 -20.64 1.89 -5.41
C ARG A 575 -20.00 1.46 -6.72
N ASN A 576 -19.39 0.28 -6.76
CA ASN A 576 -18.90 -0.28 -8.02
C ASN A 576 -20.07 -0.74 -8.92
N PRO A 577 -19.92 -0.70 -10.27
CA PRO A 577 -21.00 -1.09 -11.18
C PRO A 577 -21.42 -2.56 -11.10
N PHE A 578 -20.63 -3.39 -10.41
CA PHE A 578 -20.89 -4.82 -10.18
C PHE A 578 -21.26 -5.14 -8.72
N ASP A 579 -21.30 -4.14 -7.84
CA ASP A 579 -21.84 -4.33 -6.48
C ASP A 579 -23.37 -4.52 -6.55
N THR A 580 -23.98 -4.93 -5.44
CA THR A 580 -25.45 -4.97 -5.34
C THR A 580 -26.05 -3.58 -5.55
N PRO A 581 -27.17 -3.43 -6.29
CA PRO A 581 -28.03 -4.49 -6.82
C PRO A 581 -27.59 -5.15 -8.15
N ASP A 582 -26.64 -4.60 -8.91
CA ASP A 582 -26.33 -5.07 -10.27
C ASP A 582 -25.63 -6.44 -10.32
N THR A 583 -24.76 -6.76 -9.36
CA THR A 583 -23.95 -8.00 -9.25
C THR A 583 -22.94 -8.28 -10.37
N ASN A 584 -22.97 -7.51 -11.47
CA ASN A 584 -22.12 -7.65 -12.64
C ASN A 584 -22.21 -6.37 -13.52
N PHE A 585 -21.43 -6.30 -14.60
CA PHE A 585 -21.35 -5.10 -15.45
C PHE A 585 -22.51 -4.88 -16.44
N THR A 586 -23.63 -5.61 -16.39
CA THR A 586 -24.70 -5.49 -17.41
C THR A 586 -25.27 -4.07 -17.50
N GLY A 587 -25.51 -3.40 -16.36
CA GLY A 587 -25.97 -2.00 -16.35
C GLY A 587 -24.92 -1.03 -16.93
N PHE A 588 -23.64 -1.24 -16.58
CA PHE A 588 -22.52 -0.46 -17.12
C PHE A 588 -22.39 -0.62 -18.63
N ASP A 589 -22.46 -1.86 -19.14
CA ASP A 589 -22.35 -2.16 -20.57
C ASP A 589 -23.53 -1.62 -21.37
N PHE A 590 -24.74 -1.60 -20.79
CA PHE A 590 -25.90 -0.92 -21.38
C PHE A 590 -25.64 0.59 -21.56
N TRP A 591 -25.19 1.28 -20.50
CA TRP A 591 -24.94 2.72 -20.57
C TRP A 591 -23.76 3.06 -21.47
N LEU A 592 -22.67 2.31 -21.42
CA LEU A 592 -21.54 2.45 -22.33
C LEU A 592 -21.95 2.20 -23.79
N GLY A 593 -22.78 1.19 -24.04
CA GLY A 593 -23.36 0.91 -25.36
C GLY A 593 -24.20 2.08 -25.89
N LYS A 594 -25.13 2.60 -25.08
CA LYS A 594 -25.99 3.74 -25.44
C LYS A 594 -25.17 5.02 -25.66
N LEU A 595 -24.18 5.30 -24.80
CA LEU A 595 -23.29 6.46 -24.95
C LEU A 595 -22.45 6.38 -26.23
N ASN A 596 -21.91 5.21 -26.55
CA ASN A 596 -21.15 4.98 -27.79
C ASN A 596 -22.04 5.08 -29.04
N GLN A 597 -23.28 4.58 -28.99
CA GLN A 597 -24.25 4.70 -30.09
C GLN A 597 -24.50 6.16 -30.49
N PHE A 598 -24.48 7.09 -29.53
CA PHE A 598 -24.63 8.52 -29.76
C PHE A 598 -23.30 9.29 -29.78
N ASN A 599 -22.17 8.62 -30.06
CA ASN A 599 -20.84 9.23 -30.19
C ASN A 599 -20.41 10.07 -28.97
N GLY A 600 -20.74 9.63 -27.75
CA GLY A 600 -20.44 10.38 -26.52
C GLY A 600 -21.47 11.46 -26.15
N ASN A 601 -22.54 11.65 -26.92
CA ASN A 601 -23.59 12.61 -26.61
C ASN A 601 -24.48 12.10 -25.45
N TYR A 602 -24.14 12.48 -24.23
CA TYR A 602 -24.86 12.12 -23.00
C TYR A 602 -26.32 12.57 -22.96
N ILE A 603 -26.70 13.62 -23.71
CA ILE A 603 -28.09 14.10 -23.79
C ILE A 603 -28.91 13.13 -24.65
N GLN A 604 -28.41 12.75 -25.83
CA GLN A 604 -29.08 11.77 -26.69
C GLN A 604 -29.05 10.36 -26.10
N ALA A 605 -28.00 10.02 -25.35
CA ALA A 605 -27.95 8.81 -24.56
C ALA A 605 -28.84 8.87 -23.31
N GLU A 606 -29.36 10.04 -22.92
CA GLU A 606 -30.14 10.28 -21.68
C GLU A 606 -29.47 9.71 -20.41
N MET A 607 -28.15 9.49 -20.44
CA MET A 607 -27.43 8.72 -19.43
C MET A 607 -27.46 9.47 -18.09
N VAL A 608 -26.87 10.67 -18.08
CA VAL A 608 -26.82 11.55 -16.91
C VAL A 608 -28.23 11.84 -16.38
N LYS A 609 -29.21 12.02 -17.27
CA LYS A 609 -30.63 12.18 -16.89
C LYS A 609 -31.12 10.99 -16.06
N ALA A 610 -30.88 9.76 -16.52
CA ALA A 610 -31.33 8.55 -15.86
C ALA A 610 -30.67 8.33 -14.48
N PHE A 611 -29.39 8.69 -14.32
CA PHE A 611 -28.73 8.62 -13.00
C PHE A 611 -29.28 9.67 -12.03
N ILE A 612 -29.37 10.96 -12.43
CA ILE A 612 -29.88 12.02 -11.53
C ILE A 612 -31.38 11.92 -11.24
N SER A 613 -32.15 11.20 -12.07
CA SER A 613 -33.55 10.88 -11.81
C SER A 613 -33.77 9.47 -11.23
N SER A 614 -32.71 8.69 -10.97
CA SER A 614 -32.84 7.33 -10.49
C SER A 614 -33.41 7.29 -9.07
N ASP A 615 -34.23 6.27 -8.77
CA ASP A 615 -34.70 6.02 -7.42
C ASP A 615 -33.52 5.85 -6.45
N GLU A 616 -32.44 5.19 -6.88
CA GLU A 616 -31.25 4.96 -6.07
C GLU A 616 -30.57 6.27 -5.66
N TYR A 617 -30.34 7.20 -6.60
CA TYR A 617 -29.78 8.52 -6.27
C TYR A 617 -30.74 9.37 -5.44
N ARG A 618 -32.02 9.47 -5.85
CA ARG A 618 -32.99 10.34 -5.19
C ARG A 618 -33.30 9.91 -3.76
N LYS A 619 -33.28 8.60 -3.49
CA LYS A 619 -33.49 8.04 -2.16
C LYS A 619 -32.41 8.40 -1.15
N ARG A 620 -31.21 8.82 -1.57
CA ARG A 620 -30.15 9.30 -0.66
C ARG A 620 -30.54 10.51 0.18
N PHE A 621 -31.66 11.17 -0.15
CA PHE A 621 -32.10 12.44 0.44
C PHE A 621 -33.55 12.40 0.95
N VAL A 622 -34.09 11.22 1.26
CA VAL A 622 -35.46 10.99 1.79
C VAL A 622 -35.63 9.65 2.54
N GLN A 623 -34.57 8.87 2.76
CA GLN A 623 -34.70 7.42 2.96
C GLN A 623 -35.02 7.02 4.37
#